data_AF-A0A8C5N5Q6-F1
#
_entry.id   AF-A0A8C5N5Q6-F1
#
_cell.length_a   1.000
_cell.length_b   1.000
_cell.length_c   1.000
_cell.angle_alpha   90.00
_cell.angle_beta   90.00
_cell.angle_gamma   90.00
#
_symmetry.space_group_name_H-M   'P 1'
#
loop_
_entity.id
_entity.type
_entity.pdbx_description
1 polymer ?
#
loop_
_entity_poly.entity_id
_entity_poly.type
_entity_poly.pdbx_seq_one_letter_code
_entity_poly.pdbx_strand_id
1 'polypeptide(L)'
;MFQAIGRSSARSSGLLSARSPVLLQAVRGRKSRTDPKAKSKEGRIKMPPPVDPVEMVVLKERTQEYQLIFRALRFEFKEEVLRKKYEVEKGSQAAEKTRQEAEEHRALMAWNDQENQRLLQERILRVQREKEEAEQKMMEEIIQREQKQQEFIKEKEKEIIQLQEDAKNFITLENLDERIEEALNNPKNYNFAVDTEGRVVKQTMLQ
;
A
#
# COMPACT_ATOMS: atom_id res chain seq x y z
N MET A 1 -10.35 8.63 -43.67
CA MET A 1 -9.18 7.73 -43.73
C MET A 1 -8.02 8.46 -43.05
N PHE A 2 -7.61 8.26 -41.80
CA PHE A 2 -7.95 7.37 -40.68
C PHE A 2 -7.78 8.22 -39.39
N GLN A 3 -8.64 7.99 -38.39
CA GLN A 3 -8.52 8.55 -37.03
C GLN A 3 -7.49 7.78 -36.20
N ALA A 4 -6.92 8.41 -35.18
CA ALA A 4 -6.68 7.76 -33.90
C ALA A 4 -6.77 8.77 -32.74
N ILE A 5 -7.82 8.60 -31.95
CA ILE A 5 -8.09 9.24 -30.65
C ILE A 5 -7.52 8.33 -29.55
N GLY A 6 -7.04 8.94 -28.45
CA GLY A 6 -6.97 8.32 -27.12
C GLY A 6 -5.57 8.36 -26.51
N ARG A 7 -5.37 8.68 -25.22
CA ARG A 7 -6.28 8.60 -24.07
C ARG A 7 -5.91 9.64 -23.01
N SER A 8 -6.94 10.20 -22.39
CA SER A 8 -6.90 10.87 -21.10
C SER A 8 -6.56 9.90 -19.98
N SER A 9 -5.76 10.34 -19.01
CA SER A 9 -5.88 9.88 -17.62
C SER A 9 -5.96 11.10 -16.71
N ALA A 10 -7.16 11.33 -16.17
CA ALA A 10 -7.36 12.26 -15.08
C ALA A 10 -6.52 11.84 -13.87
N ARG A 11 -5.85 12.80 -13.22
CA ARG A 11 -5.49 12.72 -11.81
C ARG A 11 -5.88 14.02 -11.12
N SER A 12 -7.01 13.91 -10.41
CA SER A 12 -7.27 14.46 -9.08
C SER A 12 -6.55 15.76 -8.68
N SER A 13 -7.36 16.80 -8.52
CA SER A 13 -7.29 17.83 -7.48
C SER A 13 -6.25 17.60 -6.37
N GLY A 14 -5.16 18.36 -6.44
CA GLY A 14 -4.30 18.70 -5.31
C GLY A 14 -4.40 20.21 -5.08
N LEU A 15 -5.36 20.63 -4.25
CA LEU A 15 -5.49 21.99 -3.75
C LEU A 15 -4.37 22.27 -2.74
N LEU A 16 -3.15 22.53 -3.21
CA LEU A 16 -2.10 23.16 -2.39
C LEU A 16 -1.29 24.09 -3.31
N SER A 17 -1.87 25.26 -3.59
CA SER A 17 -1.15 26.41 -4.13
C SER A 17 -0.09 26.83 -3.10
N ALA A 18 1.12 26.31 -3.23
CA ALA A 18 2.30 27.00 -2.71
C ALA A 18 2.29 28.38 -3.38
N ARG A 19 2.20 29.44 -2.56
CA ARG A 19 2.30 30.82 -3.01
C ARG A 19 3.49 30.90 -3.98
N SER A 20 3.19 31.10 -5.26
CA SER A 20 4.22 31.41 -6.25
C SER A 20 5.08 32.51 -5.64
N PRO A 21 6.41 32.34 -5.50
CA PRO A 21 7.23 33.52 -5.29
C PRO A 21 6.88 34.44 -6.44
N VAL A 22 6.53 35.69 -6.12
CA VAL A 22 6.46 36.73 -7.15
C VAL A 22 7.88 36.78 -7.70
N LEU A 23 8.12 36.08 -8.81
CA LEU A 23 9.28 36.29 -9.64
C LEU A 23 9.07 37.71 -10.17
N LEU A 24 9.52 38.70 -9.40
CA LEU A 24 9.96 39.97 -9.92
C LEU A 24 11.14 39.63 -10.82
N GLN A 25 10.82 39.12 -12.00
CA GLN A 25 11.76 38.98 -13.09
C GLN A 25 12.04 40.43 -13.47
N ALA A 26 13.05 41.02 -12.82
CA ALA A 26 13.65 42.27 -13.24
C ALA A 26 14.39 42.00 -14.57
N VAL A 27 13.64 41.61 -15.60
CA VAL A 27 14.10 41.56 -16.97
C VAL A 27 14.27 43.02 -17.37
N ARG A 28 15.45 43.57 -17.12
CA ARG A 28 15.93 44.69 -17.93
C ARG A 28 15.97 44.16 -19.37
N GLY A 29 14.89 44.40 -20.11
CA GLY A 29 14.70 43.88 -21.46
C GLY A 29 15.84 44.31 -22.38
N ARG A 30 16.61 43.33 -22.86
CA ARG A 30 17.41 43.51 -24.08
C ARG A 30 16.47 43.32 -25.27
N LYS A 31 16.72 44.04 -26.37
CA LYS A 31 15.93 43.90 -27.58
C LYS A 31 15.99 42.47 -28.12
N SER A 32 14.84 41.93 -28.49
CA SER A 32 14.69 40.67 -29.20
C SER A 32 15.09 40.84 -30.68
N ARG A 33 15.22 39.73 -31.42
CA ARG A 33 15.56 39.78 -32.85
C ARG A 33 14.45 40.41 -33.72
N THR A 34 13.20 40.35 -33.27
CA THR A 34 12.02 40.91 -33.95
C THR A 34 11.77 42.37 -33.60
N ASP A 35 12.43 42.90 -32.57
CA ASP A 35 12.21 44.27 -32.15
C ASP A 35 12.86 45.27 -33.13
N PRO A 36 12.16 46.36 -33.49
CA PRO A 36 12.73 47.34 -34.39
C PRO A 36 13.93 48.07 -33.77
N LYS A 37 14.86 48.46 -34.64
CA LYS A 37 15.98 49.34 -34.27
C LYS A 37 15.42 50.69 -33.81
N ALA A 38 16.09 51.33 -32.85
CA ALA A 38 15.66 52.67 -32.42
C ALA A 38 15.94 53.67 -33.56
N LYS A 39 15.00 54.58 -33.83
CA LYS A 39 15.14 55.63 -34.87
C LYS A 39 16.46 56.41 -34.74
N SER A 40 16.86 56.76 -33.52
CA SER A 40 18.13 57.45 -33.22
C SER A 40 19.40 56.63 -33.51
N LYS A 41 19.28 55.30 -33.64
CA LYS A 41 20.40 54.41 -33.97
C LYS A 41 20.38 53.96 -35.42
N GLU A 42 19.30 54.24 -36.16
CA GLU A 42 19.07 53.77 -37.53
C GLU A 42 20.24 54.11 -38.44
N GLY A 43 20.61 55.40 -38.51
CA GLY A 43 21.77 55.92 -39.25
C GLY A 43 23.07 56.08 -38.46
N ARG A 44 23.17 55.57 -37.22
CA ARG A 44 24.40 55.71 -36.41
C ARG A 44 25.48 54.74 -36.89
N ILE A 45 26.49 55.27 -37.57
CA ILE A 45 27.71 54.54 -37.95
C ILE A 45 28.72 54.61 -36.80
N LYS A 46 29.33 53.48 -36.43
CA LYS A 46 30.44 53.47 -35.46
C LYS A 46 31.73 53.76 -36.20
N MET A 47 32.31 54.94 -35.98
CA MET A 47 33.65 55.26 -36.48
C MET A 47 34.70 54.62 -35.56
N PRO A 48 35.74 53.98 -36.10
CA PRO A 48 36.84 53.47 -35.29
C PRO A 48 37.57 54.64 -34.62
N PRO A 49 38.07 54.46 -33.38
CA PRO A 49 38.94 55.44 -32.77
C PRO A 49 40.25 55.58 -33.58
N PRO A 50 40.94 56.73 -33.50
CA PRO A 50 42.28 56.87 -34.08
C PRO A 50 43.25 55.92 -33.38
N VAL A 51 44.26 55.46 -34.12
CA VAL A 51 45.17 54.40 -33.68
C VAL A 51 46.61 54.82 -33.92
N ASP A 52 47.46 54.71 -32.90
CA ASP A 52 48.92 54.92 -33.02
C ASP A 52 49.58 53.67 -33.61
N PRO A 53 50.28 53.76 -34.75
CA PRO A 53 50.92 52.61 -35.38
C PRO A 53 52.00 51.95 -34.52
N VAL A 54 52.72 52.71 -33.69
CA VAL A 54 53.82 52.17 -32.86
C VAL A 54 53.25 51.32 -31.73
N GLU A 55 52.24 51.85 -31.03
CA GLU A 55 51.56 51.15 -29.94
C GLU A 55 50.89 49.86 -30.44
N MET A 56 50.28 49.90 -31.63
CA MET A 56 49.60 48.72 -32.19
C MET A 56 50.52 47.53 -32.43
N VAL A 57 51.74 47.77 -32.90
CA VAL A 57 52.71 46.68 -33.13
C VAL A 57 53.07 46.03 -31.80
N VAL A 58 53.42 46.85 -30.81
CA VAL A 58 53.77 46.37 -29.46
C VAL A 58 52.61 45.62 -28.79
N LEU A 59 51.38 46.14 -28.88
CA LEU A 59 50.20 45.49 -28.32
C LEU A 59 49.90 44.16 -29.00
N LYS A 60 50.08 44.09 -30.33
CA LYS A 60 49.87 42.86 -31.10
C LYS A 60 50.85 41.78 -30.67
N GLU A 61 52.15 42.11 -30.57
CA GLU A 61 53.20 41.18 -30.13
C GLU A 61 52.94 40.68 -28.71
N ARG A 62 52.72 41.59 -27.76
CA ARG A 62 52.43 41.23 -26.36
C ARG A 62 51.18 40.38 -26.22
N THR A 63 50.14 40.68 -26.98
CA THR A 63 48.90 39.89 -26.98
C THR A 63 49.15 38.49 -27.54
N GLN A 64 49.96 38.36 -28.59
CA GLN A 64 50.34 37.06 -29.15
C GLN A 64 51.13 36.24 -28.14
N GLU A 65 52.16 36.81 -27.53
CA GLU A 65 52.97 36.15 -26.49
C GLU A 65 52.11 35.70 -25.30
N TYR A 66 51.28 36.61 -24.77
CA TYR A 66 50.34 36.31 -23.69
C TYR A 66 49.40 35.15 -24.05
N GLN A 67 48.80 35.19 -25.23
CA GLN A 67 47.88 34.14 -25.68
C GLN A 67 48.58 32.79 -25.86
N LEU A 68 49.83 32.78 -26.33
CA LEU A 68 50.64 31.57 -26.45
C LEU A 68 50.89 30.95 -25.07
N ILE A 69 51.33 31.76 -24.10
CA ILE A 69 51.58 31.31 -22.73
C ILE A 69 50.29 30.77 -22.10
N PHE A 70 49.18 31.50 -22.19
CA PHE A 70 47.89 31.06 -21.63
C PHE A 70 47.34 29.81 -22.32
N ARG A 71 47.61 29.63 -23.61
CA ARG A 71 47.23 28.42 -24.34
C ARG A 71 48.03 27.23 -23.86
N ALA A 72 49.34 27.38 -23.63
CA ALA A 72 50.18 26.34 -23.06
C ALA A 72 49.69 25.93 -21.66
N LEU A 73 49.47 26.89 -20.77
CA LEU A 73 48.93 26.63 -19.42
C LEU A 73 47.57 25.91 -19.47
N ARG A 74 46.69 26.29 -20.40
CA ARG A 74 45.41 25.61 -20.58
C ARG A 74 45.57 24.16 -21.00
N PHE A 75 46.58 23.85 -21.83
CA PHE A 75 46.85 22.46 -22.23
C PHE A 75 47.34 21.63 -21.03
N GLU A 76 48.26 22.15 -20.23
CA GLU A 76 48.72 21.48 -19.00
C GLU A 76 47.55 21.14 -18.06
N PHE A 77 46.69 22.12 -17.75
CA PHE A 77 45.52 21.87 -16.90
C PHE A 77 44.54 20.88 -17.52
N LYS A 78 44.40 20.88 -18.85
CA LYS A 78 43.55 19.90 -19.54
C LYS A 78 44.13 18.49 -19.39
N GLU A 79 45.45 18.33 -19.54
CA GLU A 79 46.11 17.04 -19.33
C GLU A 79 45.95 16.55 -17.90
N GLU A 80 46.17 17.40 -16.90
CA GLU A 80 45.98 17.04 -15.49
C GLU A 80 44.57 16.54 -15.21
N VAL A 81 43.55 17.23 -15.73
CA VAL A 81 42.15 16.81 -15.58
C VAL A 81 41.91 15.45 -16.24
N LEU A 82 42.49 15.20 -17.40
CA LEU A 82 42.36 13.92 -18.09
C LEU A 82 43.08 12.79 -17.34
N ARG A 83 44.28 13.04 -16.82
CA ARG A 83 45.05 12.08 -16.00
C ARG A 83 44.27 11.71 -14.74
N LYS A 84 43.75 12.69 -14.01
CA LYS A 84 42.91 12.45 -12.81
C LYS A 84 41.67 11.63 -13.13
N LYS A 85 40.98 11.92 -14.24
CA LYS A 85 39.83 11.11 -14.67
C LYS A 85 40.22 9.67 -14.97
N TYR A 86 41.32 9.47 -15.69
CA TYR A 86 41.82 8.14 -16.00
C TYR A 86 42.22 7.36 -14.74
N GLU A 87 42.88 8.00 -13.79
CA GLU A 87 43.26 7.39 -12.50
C GLU A 87 42.03 6.99 -11.67
N VAL A 88 40.97 7.81 -11.68
CA VAL A 88 39.71 7.48 -11.00
C VAL A 88 39.00 6.31 -11.68
N GLU A 89 38.98 6.26 -13.01
CA GLU A 89 38.26 5.21 -13.76
C GLU A 89 39.03 3.89 -13.86
N LYS A 90 40.35 3.96 -14.04
CA LYS A 90 41.23 2.84 -14.43
C LYS A 90 42.49 2.73 -13.59
N GLY A 91 42.67 3.59 -12.58
CA GLY A 91 43.82 3.49 -11.68
C GLY A 91 43.82 2.17 -10.92
N SER A 92 45.02 1.71 -10.54
CA SER A 92 45.20 0.46 -9.76
C SER A 92 44.33 0.42 -8.52
N GLN A 93 44.26 1.56 -7.80
CA GLN A 93 43.45 1.69 -6.58
C GLN A 93 41.94 1.59 -6.85
N ALA A 94 41.46 2.09 -8.00
CA ALA A 94 40.05 1.96 -8.37
C ALA A 94 39.71 0.49 -8.64
N ALA A 95 40.56 -0.22 -9.39
CA ALA A 95 40.38 -1.63 -9.66
C ALA A 95 40.43 -2.50 -8.38
N GLU A 96 41.35 -2.21 -7.46
CA GLU A 96 41.44 -2.87 -6.16
C GLU A 96 40.19 -2.64 -5.31
N LYS A 97 39.69 -1.40 -5.23
CA LYS A 97 38.44 -1.08 -4.53
C LYS A 97 37.26 -1.84 -5.12
N THR A 98 37.11 -1.86 -6.44
CA THR A 98 36.03 -2.63 -7.08
C THR A 98 36.11 -4.13 -6.77
N ARG A 99 37.32 -4.69 -6.67
CA ARG A 99 37.51 -6.09 -6.25
C ARG A 99 37.10 -6.31 -4.79
N GLN A 100 37.54 -5.44 -3.89
CA GLN A 100 37.17 -5.48 -2.47
C GLN A 100 35.66 -5.36 -2.28
N GLU A 101 35.02 -4.39 -2.93
CA GLU A 101 33.55 -4.21 -2.90
C GLU A 101 32.82 -5.45 -3.40
N ALA A 102 33.30 -6.09 -4.47
CA ALA A 102 32.71 -7.32 -4.99
C ALA A 102 32.89 -8.51 -4.04
N GLU A 103 34.03 -8.61 -3.36
CA GLU A 103 34.30 -9.65 -2.35
C GLU A 103 33.44 -9.45 -1.10
N GLU A 104 33.34 -8.22 -0.59
CA GLU A 104 32.45 -7.84 0.51
C GLU A 104 30.99 -8.15 0.18
N HIS A 105 30.55 -7.79 -1.02
CA HIS A 105 29.19 -8.11 -1.47
C HIS A 105 28.94 -9.61 -1.46
N ARG A 106 29.88 -10.43 -1.98
CA ARG A 106 29.75 -11.90 -1.95
C ARG A 106 29.69 -12.43 -0.53
N ALA A 107 30.51 -11.91 0.39
CA ALA A 107 30.51 -12.31 1.79
C ALA A 107 29.16 -11.98 2.47
N LEU A 108 28.61 -10.80 2.20
CA LEU A 108 27.31 -10.38 2.72
C LEU A 108 26.16 -11.23 2.17
N MET A 109 26.20 -11.60 0.88
CA MET A 109 25.20 -12.50 0.29
C MET A 109 25.26 -13.89 0.94
N ALA A 110 26.47 -14.45 1.09
CA ALA A 110 26.64 -15.74 1.75
C ALA A 110 26.14 -15.73 3.21
N TRP A 111 26.38 -14.64 3.93
CA TRP A 111 25.86 -14.46 5.30
C TRP A 111 24.32 -14.37 5.31
N ASN A 112 23.72 -13.63 4.36
CA ASN A 112 22.27 -13.55 4.24
C ASN A 112 21.64 -14.92 3.96
N ASP A 113 22.25 -15.72 3.09
CA ASP A 113 21.78 -17.07 2.79
C ASP A 113 21.83 -17.98 4.01
N GLN A 114 22.88 -17.88 4.82
CA GLN A 114 22.99 -18.63 6.09
C GLN A 114 21.91 -18.22 7.09
N GLU A 115 21.63 -16.92 7.23
CA GLU A 115 20.57 -16.46 8.14
C GLU A 115 19.18 -16.88 7.63
N ASN A 116 18.94 -16.84 6.32
CA ASN A 116 17.71 -17.32 5.71
C ASN A 116 17.50 -18.83 5.98
N GLN A 117 18.56 -19.63 5.90
CA GLN A 117 18.52 -21.05 6.24
C GLN A 117 18.17 -21.28 7.72
N ARG A 118 18.77 -20.50 8.63
CA ARG A 118 18.45 -20.56 10.07
C ARG A 118 16.97 -20.26 10.33
N LEU A 119 16.46 -19.16 9.76
CA LEU A 119 15.06 -18.76 9.91
C LEU A 119 14.09 -19.74 9.26
N LEU A 120 14.48 -20.39 8.16
CA LEU A 120 13.68 -21.43 7.53
C LEU A 120 13.50 -22.63 8.47
N GLN A 121 14.57 -23.07 9.15
CA GLN A 121 14.51 -24.16 10.12
C GLN A 121 13.57 -23.82 11.27
N GLU A 122 13.67 -22.62 11.85
CA GLU A 122 12.76 -22.15 12.89
C GLU A 122 11.29 -22.11 12.42
N ARG A 123 11.06 -21.65 11.18
CA ARG A 123 9.72 -21.62 10.58
C ARG A 123 9.14 -23.02 10.43
N ILE A 124 9.93 -23.99 9.98
CA ILE A 124 9.49 -25.39 9.84
C ILE A 124 9.03 -25.94 11.19
N LEU A 125 9.82 -25.74 12.25
CA LEU A 125 9.47 -26.17 13.60
C LEU A 125 8.20 -25.49 14.13
N ARG A 126 8.01 -24.21 13.84
CA ARG A 126 6.77 -23.50 14.20
C ARG A 126 5.56 -24.07 13.46
N VAL A 127 5.66 -24.29 12.15
CA VAL A 127 4.57 -24.83 11.33
C VAL A 127 4.21 -26.26 11.74
N GLN A 128 5.19 -27.07 12.15
CA GLN A 128 4.92 -28.41 12.68
C GLN A 128 4.08 -28.35 13.95
N ARG A 129 4.46 -27.49 14.91
CA ARG A 129 3.66 -27.28 16.13
C ARG A 129 2.26 -26.76 15.84
N GLU A 130 2.13 -25.78 14.95
CA GLU A 130 0.82 -25.25 14.53
C GLU A 130 -0.07 -26.34 13.91
N LYS A 131 0.51 -27.28 13.15
CA LYS A 131 -0.21 -28.43 12.59
C LYS A 131 -0.67 -29.41 13.68
N GLU A 132 0.21 -29.77 14.62
CA GLU A 132 -0.13 -30.65 15.74
C GLU A 132 -1.26 -30.04 16.60
N GLU A 133 -1.20 -28.74 16.90
CA GLU A 133 -2.25 -28.03 17.62
C GLU A 133 -3.57 -27.98 16.83
N ALA A 134 -3.51 -27.79 15.51
CA ALA A 134 -4.69 -27.81 14.67
C ALA A 134 -5.34 -29.20 14.60
N GLU A 135 -4.54 -30.27 14.52
CA GLU A 135 -5.03 -31.65 14.57
C GLU A 135 -5.70 -31.97 15.91
N GLN A 136 -5.12 -31.52 17.03
CA GLN A 136 -5.73 -31.67 18.36
C GLN A 136 -7.08 -30.95 18.45
N LYS A 137 -7.14 -29.68 18.03
CA LYS A 137 -8.39 -28.90 18.02
C LYS A 137 -9.46 -29.55 17.13
N MET A 138 -9.06 -30.05 15.96
CA MET A 138 -10.00 -30.75 15.07
C MET A 138 -10.59 -31.99 15.74
N MET A 139 -9.77 -32.78 16.46
CA MET A 139 -10.25 -33.94 17.20
C MET A 139 -11.19 -33.55 18.35
N GLU A 140 -10.86 -32.50 19.10
CA GLU A 140 -11.74 -31.96 20.15
C GLU A 140 -13.08 -31.49 19.59
N GLU A 141 -13.07 -30.78 18.46
CA GLU A 141 -14.29 -30.33 17.77
C GLU A 141 -15.14 -31.50 17.28
N ILE A 142 -14.53 -32.57 16.76
CA ILE A 142 -15.23 -33.79 16.37
C ILE A 142 -15.91 -34.43 17.59
N ILE A 143 -15.18 -34.61 18.70
CA ILE A 143 -15.73 -35.19 19.94
C ILE A 143 -16.90 -34.35 20.46
N GLN A 144 -16.74 -33.03 20.52
CA GLN A 144 -17.81 -32.13 20.97
C GLN A 144 -19.03 -32.19 20.05
N ARG A 145 -18.81 -32.31 18.73
CA ARG A 145 -19.90 -32.44 17.76
C ARG A 145 -20.65 -33.75 17.93
N GLU A 146 -19.94 -34.85 18.16
CA GLU A 146 -20.53 -36.16 18.46
C GLU A 146 -21.36 -36.12 19.74
N GLN A 147 -20.85 -35.51 20.81
CA GLN A 147 -21.58 -35.35 22.07
C GLN A 147 -22.87 -34.54 21.88
N LYS A 148 -22.80 -33.38 21.23
CA LYS A 148 -23.98 -32.55 20.92
C LYS A 148 -24.99 -33.30 20.07
N GLN A 149 -24.52 -34.08 19.09
CA GLN A 149 -25.40 -34.88 18.25
C GLN A 149 -26.10 -35.98 19.07
N GLN A 150 -25.39 -36.66 19.97
CA GLN A 150 -25.98 -37.66 20.86
C GLN A 150 -27.01 -37.06 21.82
N GLU A 151 -26.71 -35.89 22.40
CA GLU A 151 -27.66 -35.16 23.25
C GLU A 151 -28.91 -34.77 22.47
N PHE A 152 -28.75 -34.23 21.27
CA PHE A 152 -29.86 -33.86 20.40
C PHE A 152 -30.74 -35.07 20.03
N ILE A 153 -30.13 -36.22 19.69
CA ILE A 153 -30.87 -37.46 19.41
C ILE A 153 -31.69 -37.87 20.63
N LYS A 154 -31.10 -37.87 21.84
CA LYS A 154 -31.80 -38.23 23.08
C LYS A 154 -32.97 -37.28 23.40
N GLU A 155 -32.81 -35.98 23.15
CA GLU A 155 -33.91 -35.01 23.31
C GLU A 155 -35.05 -35.30 22.34
N LYS A 156 -34.74 -35.57 21.07
CA LYS A 156 -35.75 -35.92 20.06
C LYS A 156 -36.42 -37.25 20.33
N GLU A 157 -35.71 -38.24 20.84
CA GLU A 157 -36.32 -39.49 21.30
C GLU A 157 -37.33 -39.25 22.43
N LYS A 158 -37.00 -38.40 23.42
CA LYS A 158 -37.93 -38.02 24.49
C LYS A 158 -39.16 -37.30 23.95
N GLU A 159 -38.98 -36.35 23.03
CA GLU A 159 -40.10 -35.66 22.37
C GLU A 159 -41.02 -36.65 21.63
N ILE A 160 -40.45 -37.62 20.92
CA ILE A 160 -41.21 -38.66 20.21
C ILE A 160 -42.01 -39.51 21.21
N ILE A 161 -41.39 -39.94 22.31
CA ILE A 161 -42.08 -40.73 23.34
C ILE A 161 -43.23 -39.93 23.96
N GLN A 162 -43.01 -38.66 24.29
CA GLN A 162 -44.05 -37.79 24.82
C GLN A 162 -45.21 -37.61 23.82
N LEU A 163 -44.90 -37.40 22.54
CA LEU A 163 -45.92 -37.32 21.49
C LEU A 163 -46.67 -38.64 21.30
N GLN A 164 -46.02 -39.80 21.47
CA GLN A 164 -46.70 -41.10 21.45
C GLN A 164 -47.67 -41.27 22.62
N GLU A 165 -47.31 -40.77 23.80
CA GLU A 165 -48.19 -40.77 24.98
C GLU A 165 -49.37 -39.81 24.78
N ASP A 166 -49.10 -38.59 24.32
CA ASP A 166 -50.13 -37.58 24.04
C ASP A 166 -51.08 -38.02 22.91
N ALA A 167 -50.57 -38.74 21.90
CA ALA A 167 -51.37 -39.26 20.80
C ALA A 167 -52.43 -40.26 21.24
N LYS A 168 -52.22 -40.99 22.35
CA LYS A 168 -53.25 -41.87 22.93
C LYS A 168 -54.46 -41.09 23.44
N ASN A 169 -54.27 -39.81 23.77
CA ASN A 169 -55.34 -38.94 24.25
C ASN A 169 -56.12 -38.25 23.11
N PHE A 170 -55.71 -38.42 21.85
CA PHE A 170 -56.39 -37.84 20.70
C PHE A 170 -57.79 -38.44 20.47
N ILE A 171 -58.67 -37.62 19.91
CA ILE A 171 -60.05 -38.01 19.59
C ILE A 171 -60.01 -38.75 18.25
N THR A 172 -60.38 -40.03 18.27
CA THR A 172 -60.58 -40.85 17.08
C THR A 172 -62.07 -40.91 16.73
N LEU A 173 -62.41 -41.44 15.55
CA LEU A 173 -63.81 -41.61 15.13
C LEU A 173 -64.61 -42.50 16.10
N GLU A 174 -63.93 -43.42 16.79
CA GLU A 174 -64.53 -44.37 17.73
C GLU A 174 -64.83 -43.72 19.11
N ASN A 175 -63.94 -42.84 19.59
CA ASN A 175 -64.07 -42.20 20.91
C ASN A 175 -64.73 -40.81 20.84
N LEU A 176 -65.35 -40.46 19.71
CA LEU A 176 -65.83 -39.11 19.43
C LEU A 176 -67.02 -38.71 20.32
N ASP A 177 -68.06 -39.55 20.35
CA ASP A 177 -69.29 -39.26 21.07
C ASP A 177 -69.06 -39.18 22.60
N GLU A 178 -68.24 -40.10 23.13
CA GLU A 178 -67.87 -40.11 24.56
C GLU A 178 -67.12 -38.84 24.98
N ARG A 179 -66.19 -38.34 24.15
CA ARG A 179 -65.44 -37.11 24.44
C ARG A 179 -66.28 -35.85 24.30
N ILE A 180 -67.32 -35.85 23.44
CA ILE A 180 -68.27 -34.74 23.34
C ILE A 180 -69.08 -34.62 24.65
N GLU A 181 -69.59 -35.75 25.16
CA GLU A 181 -70.32 -35.75 26.44
C GLU A 181 -69.42 -35.33 27.61
N GLU A 182 -68.19 -35.85 27.69
CA GLU A 182 -67.22 -35.47 28.74
C GLU A 182 -66.91 -33.96 28.72
N ALA A 183 -66.73 -33.38 27.52
CA ALA A 183 -66.44 -31.96 27.37
C ALA A 183 -67.63 -31.05 27.75
N LEU A 184 -68.86 -31.48 27.48
CA LEU A 184 -70.07 -30.76 27.90
C LEU A 184 -70.27 -30.83 29.43
N ASN A 185 -69.92 -31.96 30.05
CA ASN A 185 -70.07 -32.18 31.48
C ASN A 185 -68.96 -31.52 32.33
N ASN A 186 -67.77 -31.26 31.75
CA ASN A 186 -66.62 -30.72 32.47
C ASN A 186 -66.07 -29.43 31.84
N PRO A 187 -66.67 -28.25 32.12
CA PRO A 187 -66.20 -26.98 31.59
C PRO A 187 -64.83 -26.59 32.18
N LYS A 188 -63.79 -26.48 31.34
CA LYS A 188 -62.45 -26.02 31.75
C LYS A 188 -62.30 -24.51 31.58
N ASN A 189 -61.92 -23.82 32.66
CA ASN A 189 -61.65 -22.39 32.67
C ASN A 189 -60.13 -22.11 32.67
N TYR A 190 -59.65 -21.38 31.66
CA TYR A 190 -58.24 -20.98 31.53
C TYR A 190 -57.95 -19.56 32.05
N ASN A 191 -58.94 -18.86 32.61
CA ASN A 191 -58.76 -17.51 33.14
C ASN A 191 -57.95 -17.55 34.43
N PHE A 192 -56.81 -16.85 34.46
CA PHE A 192 -56.01 -16.61 35.65
C PHE A 192 -55.56 -15.15 35.70
N ALA A 193 -55.40 -14.62 36.91
CA ALA A 193 -54.80 -13.30 37.12
C ALA A 193 -53.31 -13.45 37.47
N VAL A 194 -52.53 -12.40 37.19
CA VAL A 194 -51.11 -12.34 37.54
C VAL A 194 -50.86 -11.07 38.33
N ASP A 195 -50.24 -11.21 39.49
CA ASP A 195 -49.90 -10.08 40.35
C ASP A 195 -48.71 -9.29 39.80
N THR A 196 -48.46 -8.10 40.34
CA THR A 196 -47.29 -7.26 39.99
C THR A 196 -45.94 -7.95 40.26
N GLU A 197 -45.91 -8.96 41.14
CA GLU A 197 -44.76 -9.83 41.40
C GLU A 197 -44.64 -11.03 40.45
N GLY A 198 -45.55 -11.17 39.48
CA GLY A 198 -45.55 -12.28 38.52
C GLY A 198 -46.12 -13.60 39.06
N ARG A 199 -46.78 -13.58 40.22
CA ARG A 199 -47.42 -14.77 40.81
C ARG A 199 -48.77 -15.02 40.13
N VAL A 200 -49.03 -16.26 39.75
CA VAL A 200 -50.28 -16.68 39.10
C VAL A 200 -51.33 -16.98 40.17
N VAL A 201 -52.42 -16.22 40.19
CA VAL A 201 -53.58 -16.45 41.06
C VAL A 201 -54.69 -17.07 40.21
N LYS A 202 -54.91 -18.38 40.38
CA LYS A 202 -55.98 -19.11 39.71
C LYS A 202 -57.25 -19.03 40.54
N GLN A 203 -58.34 -18.60 39.90
CA GLN A 203 -59.66 -18.53 40.54
C GLN A 203 -60.37 -19.87 40.33
N THR A 204 -60.13 -20.85 41.19
CA THR A 204 -60.84 -22.14 41.12
C THR A 204 -62.22 -21.97 41.74
N MET A 205 -63.25 -21.76 40.93
CA MET A 205 -64.64 -21.88 41.38
C MET A 205 -65.09 -23.32 41.18
N LEU A 206 -65.37 -24.00 42.28
CA LEU A 206 -66.00 -25.33 42.33
C LEU A 206 -67.47 -25.23 41.92
N GLN A 207 -67.88 -26.07 40.97
CA GLN A 207 -69.05 -26.95 41.07
C GLN A 207 -68.86 -28.13 40.13
#